data_AF-A0A9W9VS80-F1
#
_entry.id   AF-A0A9W9VS80-F1
#
_cell.length_a   1.000
_cell.length_b   1.000
_cell.length_c   1.000
_cell.angle_alpha   90.00
_cell.angle_beta   90.00
_cell.angle_gamma   90.00
#
_symmetry.space_group_name_H-M   'P 1'
#
loop_
_entity.id
_entity.type
_entity.pdbx_description
1 polymer ?
#
loop_
_entity_poly.entity_id
_entity_poly.type
_entity_poly.pdbx_seq_one_letter_code
_entity_poly.pdbx_strand_id
1 'polypeptide(L)'
;MSAESPGPKGGFRSLFTNALRPKKSRQTLRKGSRSTTDLRLAACPSADEPPPMPNLAPLQMHREKYKQMHANVDTQLGERRDYTTMIHSLGLLDPVDSYGPTGELEDHREPGEGDIAKLPSRLWALIAWYLDPADAASLAIATITLYRRLGPRYFLSLDASQNLHYKLDFLARLDQSLPHHLLCFPCGRYHRRIQEGQERMRPAHVINPLFNCANAFNALNPAPRHRITHGRMLPYSFVQLVMRAHRFGPRYGIPVEDMGRRWQRDGWSFSSRFHIHEGRLMMRVTSQAFAPADLPASAQRILLFSREDYWPYFSACAHWRDGELMPACKCALGHIPRPRETGGLQGLEHKVKDRWKGSGFDPNALTTLCGFCRPMRRCPECPTEYLIEVKLSEDRGDSRPGVFRQAIVVTRWSDLGNGMSPQGLEWGAVNGKRDDYDAFAHYAKRGIASIFEAAFTADALPGQRVISLNPKKKKLGEKGNDWY
;
A
#
# COMPACT_ATOMS: atom_id res chain seq x y z
N MET A 1 -29.51 -54.09 -64.32
CA MET A 1 -28.10 -53.98 -63.92
C MET A 1 -27.93 -54.74 -62.62
N SER A 2 -27.04 -55.73 -62.65
CA SER A 2 -26.82 -56.76 -61.63
C SER A 2 -26.32 -56.20 -60.30
N ALA A 3 -26.65 -56.87 -59.19
CA ALA A 3 -25.65 -57.57 -58.38
C ALA A 3 -26.30 -58.24 -57.16
N GLU A 4 -26.04 -59.54 -57.06
CA GLU A 4 -26.23 -60.39 -55.88
C GLU A 4 -25.21 -60.05 -54.77
N SER A 5 -25.64 -60.34 -53.54
CA SER A 5 -24.88 -60.67 -52.31
C SER A 5 -23.68 -61.61 -52.60
N PRO A 6 -22.59 -61.77 -51.77
CA PRO A 6 -22.66 -61.83 -50.30
C PRO A 6 -21.40 -61.48 -49.46
N GLY A 7 -21.62 -61.39 -48.14
CA GLY A 7 -20.83 -62.13 -47.15
C GLY A 7 -19.47 -61.60 -46.64
N PRO A 8 -19.00 -62.10 -45.48
CA PRO A 8 -18.24 -61.35 -44.46
C PRO A 8 -16.74 -61.69 -44.43
N LYS A 9 -15.90 -60.88 -43.74
CA LYS A 9 -14.68 -61.30 -43.01
C LYS A 9 -13.90 -60.12 -42.38
N GLY A 10 -13.63 -60.24 -41.08
CA GLY A 10 -12.26 -60.30 -40.54
C GLY A 10 -11.48 -59.00 -40.22
N GLY A 11 -11.12 -58.85 -38.95
CA GLY A 11 -9.72 -58.60 -38.57
C GLY A 11 -9.35 -57.21 -38.03
N PHE A 12 -9.41 -57.08 -36.69
CA PHE A 12 -9.01 -55.94 -35.84
C PHE A 12 -7.51 -55.51 -35.86
N ARG A 13 -6.74 -55.77 -36.94
CA ARG A 13 -5.29 -55.51 -36.97
C ARG A 13 -4.80 -54.55 -38.08
N SER A 14 -5.67 -53.85 -38.79
CA SER A 14 -5.28 -52.96 -39.92
C SER A 14 -5.43 -51.45 -39.69
N LEU A 15 -5.79 -50.99 -38.48
CA LEU A 15 -6.01 -49.55 -38.22
C LEU A 15 -4.82 -48.78 -37.63
N PHE A 16 -3.68 -49.43 -37.36
CA PHE A 16 -2.53 -48.79 -36.70
C PHE A 16 -1.28 -48.59 -37.57
N THR A 17 -1.36 -48.75 -38.90
CA THR A 17 -0.18 -48.65 -39.78
C THR A 17 -0.20 -47.48 -40.78
N ASN A 18 -1.26 -46.65 -40.82
CA ASN A 18 -1.34 -45.54 -41.79
C ASN A 18 -1.33 -44.12 -41.19
N ALA A 19 -1.13 -43.96 -39.87
CA ALA A 19 -1.15 -42.63 -39.23
C ALA A 19 0.22 -41.96 -39.06
N LEU A 20 1.31 -42.54 -39.58
CA LEU A 20 2.67 -41.98 -39.41
C LEU A 20 3.49 -42.06 -40.71
N ARG A 21 3.27 -41.11 -41.63
CA ARG A 21 4.28 -40.71 -42.63
C ARG A 21 4.44 -39.18 -42.62
N PRO A 22 5.66 -38.64 -42.48
CA PRO A 22 5.88 -37.20 -42.39
C PRO A 22 5.96 -36.58 -43.80
N LYS A 23 5.20 -35.49 -44.04
CA LYS A 23 5.35 -34.67 -45.26
C LYS A 23 6.55 -33.73 -45.11
N LYS A 24 7.47 -33.80 -46.08
CA LYS A 24 8.63 -32.92 -46.22
C LYS A 24 8.24 -31.54 -46.80
N SER A 25 8.71 -30.50 -46.10
CA SER A 25 9.43 -29.32 -46.61
C SER A 25 8.89 -28.53 -47.81
N ARG A 26 8.58 -27.25 -47.55
CA ARG A 26 8.91 -26.17 -48.49
C ARG A 26 9.29 -24.90 -47.70
N GLN A 27 10.61 -24.64 -47.59
CA GLN A 27 11.20 -23.31 -47.33
C GLN A 27 10.77 -22.37 -48.49
N THR A 28 10.52 -21.07 -48.31
CA THR A 28 11.44 -19.99 -47.92
C THR A 28 10.58 -18.74 -47.60
N LEU A 29 10.93 -17.90 -46.60
CA LEU A 29 11.69 -16.67 -46.81
C LEU A 29 12.24 -16.14 -45.47
N ARG A 30 13.53 -15.79 -45.47
CA ARG A 30 14.33 -15.32 -44.34
C ARG A 30 14.29 -13.79 -44.17
N LYS A 31 14.24 -13.33 -42.92
CA LYS A 31 15.08 -12.28 -42.27
C LYS A 31 14.49 -12.07 -40.85
N GLY A 32 15.14 -12.23 -39.71
CA GLY A 32 16.54 -12.41 -39.34
C GLY A 32 16.81 -11.55 -38.10
N SER A 33 16.75 -12.10 -36.88
CA SER A 33 17.60 -11.70 -35.74
C SER A 33 17.43 -12.67 -34.57
N ARG A 34 18.46 -12.74 -33.73
CA ARG A 34 18.91 -13.90 -32.94
C ARG A 34 18.31 -14.00 -31.54
N SER A 35 18.22 -15.26 -31.09
CA SER A 35 18.46 -15.79 -29.72
C SER A 35 17.25 -16.18 -28.85
N THR A 36 16.69 -17.36 -29.13
CA THR A 36 16.11 -18.25 -28.10
C THR A 36 16.54 -19.68 -28.41
N THR A 37 17.39 -20.27 -27.57
CA THR A 37 17.81 -21.67 -27.65
C THR A 37 16.68 -22.57 -27.16
N ASP A 38 16.14 -23.39 -28.05
CA ASP A 38 15.06 -24.34 -27.76
C ASP A 38 15.65 -25.63 -27.15
N LEU A 39 15.46 -25.81 -25.84
CA LEU A 39 16.09 -26.85 -24.99
C LEU A 39 15.56 -28.28 -25.21
N ARG A 40 14.86 -28.55 -26.31
CA ARG A 40 14.23 -29.87 -26.57
C ARG A 40 14.99 -30.77 -27.54
N LEU A 41 16.09 -30.29 -28.14
CA LEU A 41 16.88 -31.06 -29.12
C LEU A 41 18.12 -31.76 -28.55
N ALA A 42 18.40 -31.64 -27.25
CA ALA A 42 19.63 -32.15 -26.63
C ALA A 42 19.50 -33.50 -25.90
N ALA A 43 18.43 -34.27 -26.12
CA ALA A 43 18.20 -35.53 -25.42
C ALA A 43 17.91 -36.69 -26.39
N CYS A 44 18.98 -37.23 -26.98
CA CYS A 44 19.04 -38.61 -27.47
C CYS A 44 20.29 -39.27 -26.87
N PRO A 45 20.23 -40.51 -26.35
CA PRO A 45 21.37 -41.15 -25.72
C PRO A 45 22.20 -41.89 -26.78
N SER A 46 23.43 -41.44 -27.03
CA SER A 46 24.46 -42.28 -27.64
C SER A 46 25.37 -42.78 -26.52
N ALA A 47 25.52 -44.10 -26.45
CA ALA A 47 26.50 -44.77 -25.62
C ALA A 47 27.91 -44.35 -26.08
N ASP A 48 28.59 -43.58 -25.24
CA ASP A 48 30.02 -43.65 -24.94
C ASP A 48 30.30 -42.64 -23.81
N GLU A 49 31.26 -42.99 -22.96
CA GLU A 49 31.77 -42.34 -21.75
C GLU A 49 31.37 -40.86 -21.50
N PRO A 50 30.85 -40.49 -20.30
CA PRO A 50 30.54 -39.09 -20.00
C PRO A 50 31.83 -38.26 -19.97
N PRO A 51 31.91 -37.11 -20.67
CA PRO A 51 33.07 -36.24 -20.58
C PRO A 51 33.19 -35.71 -19.13
N PRO A 52 34.42 -35.56 -18.60
CA PRO A 52 34.63 -35.14 -17.22
C PRO A 52 33.99 -33.76 -17.00
N MET A 53 33.18 -33.64 -15.94
CA MET A 53 32.53 -32.39 -15.57
C MET A 53 33.59 -31.31 -15.31
N PRO A 54 33.45 -30.08 -15.86
CA PRO A 54 34.38 -29.01 -15.55
C PRO A 54 34.26 -28.62 -14.07
N ASN A 55 35.41 -28.45 -13.40
CA ASN A 55 35.49 -27.95 -12.04
C ASN A 55 34.70 -26.64 -11.88
N LEU A 56 34.08 -26.40 -10.72
CA LEU A 56 33.14 -25.30 -10.42
C LEU A 56 33.75 -23.87 -10.38
N ALA A 57 35.06 -23.72 -10.62
CA ALA A 57 35.78 -22.43 -10.65
C ALA A 57 35.36 -21.43 -11.77
N PRO A 58 34.90 -21.85 -12.97
CA PRO A 58 34.58 -20.95 -14.08
C PRO A 58 33.33 -20.09 -13.85
N LEU A 59 32.39 -20.52 -13.00
CA LEU A 59 31.13 -19.77 -12.79
C LEU A 59 31.36 -18.52 -11.94
N GLN A 60 32.29 -18.61 -10.99
CA GLN A 60 32.68 -17.50 -10.13
C GLN A 60 33.54 -16.50 -10.92
N MET A 61 34.53 -17.00 -11.68
CA MET A 61 35.28 -16.17 -12.62
C MET A 61 34.40 -15.56 -13.72
N HIS A 62 33.38 -16.27 -14.20
CA HIS A 62 32.41 -15.72 -15.16
C HIS A 62 31.56 -14.63 -14.53
N ARG A 63 31.10 -14.81 -13.28
CA ARG A 63 30.35 -13.78 -12.53
C ARG A 63 31.21 -12.56 -12.24
N GLU A 64 32.48 -12.74 -11.92
CA GLU A 64 33.44 -11.64 -11.72
C GLU A 64 33.74 -10.92 -13.02
N LYS A 65 33.96 -11.66 -14.12
CA LYS A 65 34.13 -11.08 -15.45
C LYS A 65 32.88 -10.33 -15.90
N TYR A 66 31.68 -10.84 -15.61
CA TYR A 66 30.42 -10.17 -15.90
C TYR A 66 30.25 -8.89 -15.06
N LYS A 67 30.58 -8.94 -13.76
CA LYS A 67 30.60 -7.77 -12.88
C LYS A 67 31.59 -6.71 -13.35
N GLN A 68 32.78 -7.11 -13.80
CA GLN A 68 33.79 -6.20 -14.35
C GLN A 68 33.33 -5.58 -15.67
N MET A 69 32.75 -6.39 -16.58
CA MET A 69 32.24 -5.89 -17.86
C MET A 69 31.05 -4.93 -17.70
N HIS A 70 30.22 -5.12 -16.67
CA HIS A 70 29.05 -4.29 -16.39
C HIS A 70 29.24 -3.29 -15.24
N ALA A 71 30.46 -3.09 -14.74
CA ALA A 71 30.75 -2.18 -13.63
C ALA A 71 30.34 -0.73 -13.92
N ASN A 72 30.41 -0.34 -15.20
CA ASN A 72 30.10 1.01 -15.69
C ASN A 72 28.74 1.07 -16.39
N VAL A 73 27.85 0.12 -16.15
CA VAL A 73 26.49 0.10 -16.72
C VAL A 73 25.50 0.15 -15.57
N ASP A 74 24.55 1.07 -15.65
CA ASP A 74 23.49 1.15 -14.66
C ASP A 74 22.60 -0.10 -14.73
N THR A 75 22.46 -0.79 -13.61
CA THR A 75 21.72 -2.05 -13.52
C THR A 75 20.21 -1.87 -13.71
N GLN A 76 19.68 -0.65 -13.54
CA GLN A 76 18.24 -0.38 -13.64
C GLN A 76 17.84 0.09 -15.04
N LEU A 77 18.69 0.89 -15.71
CA LEU A 77 18.39 1.48 -17.03
C LEU A 77 19.13 0.80 -18.19
N GLY A 78 20.19 0.03 -17.91
CA GLY A 78 21.04 -0.59 -18.94
C GLY A 78 21.94 0.41 -19.68
N GLU A 79 21.94 1.68 -19.26
CA GLU A 79 22.73 2.75 -19.84
C GLU A 79 24.15 2.75 -19.26
N ARG A 80 25.14 3.15 -20.07
CA ARG A 80 26.53 3.25 -19.63
C ARG A 80 26.67 4.50 -18.76
N ARG A 81 27.18 4.35 -17.53
CA ARG A 81 27.46 5.45 -16.59
C ARG A 81 28.56 6.33 -17.18
N ASP A 82 28.17 7.41 -17.83
CA ASP A 82 29.08 8.44 -18.31
C ASP A 82 29.31 9.43 -17.16
N TYR A 83 30.44 9.27 -16.47
CA TYR A 83 30.82 10.13 -15.35
C TYR A 83 30.99 11.59 -15.77
N THR A 84 31.34 11.82 -17.04
CA THR A 84 31.45 13.16 -17.62
C THR A 84 30.08 13.82 -17.68
N THR A 85 29.05 13.12 -18.17
CA THR A 85 27.66 13.62 -18.18
C THR A 85 27.11 13.80 -16.77
N MET A 86 27.45 12.92 -15.82
CA MET A 86 27.08 13.10 -14.41
C MET A 86 27.74 14.34 -13.79
N ILE A 87 29.02 14.58 -14.05
CA ILE A 87 29.73 15.79 -13.57
C ILE A 87 29.18 17.05 -14.23
N HIS A 88 28.88 17.00 -15.53
CA HIS A 88 28.24 18.12 -16.22
C HIS A 88 26.80 18.34 -15.75
N SER A 89 26.07 17.29 -15.35
CA SER A 89 24.75 17.44 -14.72
C SER A 89 24.82 18.03 -13.30
N LEU A 90 25.89 17.74 -12.55
CA LEU A 90 26.17 18.36 -11.25
C LEU A 90 26.57 19.84 -11.40
N GLY A 91 27.28 20.19 -12.48
CA GLY A 91 27.63 21.58 -12.81
C GLY A 91 26.51 22.39 -13.49
N LEU A 92 25.46 21.72 -13.99
CA LEU A 92 24.25 22.31 -14.56
C LEU A 92 23.05 22.28 -13.60
N LEU A 93 23.25 21.84 -12.35
CA LEU A 93 22.37 22.24 -11.26
C LEU A 93 22.61 23.74 -11.01
N ASP A 94 22.09 24.57 -11.91
CA ASP A 94 21.66 25.90 -11.50
C ASP A 94 20.75 25.71 -10.27
N PRO A 95 20.91 26.49 -9.21
CA PRO A 95 20.07 26.42 -8.03
C PRO A 95 18.71 27.04 -8.35
N VAL A 96 17.94 26.38 -9.21
CA VAL A 96 16.53 26.72 -9.44
C VAL A 96 15.72 25.59 -8.83
N ASP A 97 14.91 25.96 -7.84
CA ASP A 97 13.96 25.14 -7.08
C ASP A 97 14.46 24.48 -5.78
N SER A 98 15.36 25.14 -5.07
CA SER A 98 15.35 25.07 -3.60
C SER A 98 14.44 26.19 -3.06
N TYR A 99 13.17 25.88 -2.78
CA TYR A 99 12.31 26.73 -1.93
C TYR A 99 12.74 26.64 -0.45
N GLY A 100 14.04 26.81 -0.18
CA GLY A 100 14.48 27.41 1.08
C GLY A 100 14.22 28.92 1.02
N PRO A 101 14.16 29.63 2.16
CA PRO A 101 13.97 31.07 2.12
C PRO A 101 15.11 31.63 1.26
N THR A 102 14.75 32.19 0.11
CA THR A 102 15.61 33.10 -0.65
C THR A 102 16.31 33.96 0.38
N GLY A 103 17.64 33.78 0.48
CA GLY A 103 18.46 34.62 1.33
C GLY A 103 18.01 36.04 1.11
N GLU A 104 17.67 36.67 2.22
CA GLU A 104 17.29 38.07 2.36
C GLU A 104 18.20 38.88 1.43
N LEU A 105 17.70 39.21 0.23
CA LEU A 105 18.06 40.49 -0.36
C LEU A 105 17.62 41.45 0.73
N GLU A 106 18.57 42.09 1.39
CA GLU A 106 18.31 43.09 2.43
C GLU A 106 17.30 44.06 1.84
N ASP A 107 16.01 43.85 2.15
CA ASP A 107 14.92 44.67 1.66
C ASP A 107 15.03 45.96 2.47
N HIS A 108 15.86 46.89 1.99
CA HIS A 108 16.05 48.21 2.58
C HIS A 108 14.79 49.08 2.47
N ARG A 109 13.64 48.51 2.08
CA ARG A 109 12.34 49.17 2.09
C ARG A 109 11.92 49.44 3.53
N GLU A 110 11.45 50.65 3.77
CA GLU A 110 10.86 51.02 5.05
C GLU A 110 9.67 50.09 5.40
N PRO A 111 9.41 49.82 6.69
CA PRO A 111 8.27 49.00 7.09
C PRO A 111 6.96 49.48 6.46
N GLY A 112 6.33 48.65 5.63
CA GLY A 112 5.12 48.99 4.86
C GLY A 112 3.85 49.25 5.69
N GLU A 113 3.95 49.28 7.03
CA GLU A 113 2.81 49.57 7.91
C GLU A 113 2.18 50.95 7.64
N GLY A 114 3.00 51.93 7.26
CA GLY A 114 2.52 53.27 6.90
C GLY A 114 1.56 53.24 5.70
N ASP A 115 1.86 52.43 4.68
CA ASP A 115 1.03 52.29 3.49
C ASP A 115 -0.28 51.55 3.78
N ILE A 116 -0.22 50.51 4.63
CA ILE A 116 -1.41 49.80 5.13
C ILE A 116 -2.31 50.76 5.91
N ALA A 117 -1.72 51.65 6.72
CA ALA A 117 -2.45 52.60 7.53
C ALA A 117 -3.10 53.73 6.72
N LYS A 118 -2.58 54.07 5.53
CA LYS A 118 -3.17 55.08 4.62
C LYS A 118 -4.56 54.67 4.12
N LEU A 119 -4.82 53.37 3.98
CA LEU A 119 -6.11 52.89 3.50
C LEU A 119 -7.20 53.01 4.61
N PRO A 120 -8.35 53.65 4.34
CA PRO A 120 -9.43 53.79 5.32
C PRO A 120 -10.00 52.44 5.78
N SER A 121 -10.46 52.37 7.04
CA SER A 121 -11.06 51.16 7.62
C SER A 121 -12.24 50.61 6.81
N ARG A 122 -13.01 51.48 6.13
CA ARG A 122 -14.14 51.06 5.27
C ARG A 122 -13.67 50.29 4.03
N LEU A 123 -12.52 50.63 3.46
CA LEU A 123 -11.98 49.90 2.30
C LEU A 123 -11.36 48.58 2.75
N TRP A 124 -10.66 48.55 3.89
CA TRP A 124 -10.24 47.29 4.52
C TRP A 124 -11.42 46.36 4.82
N ALA A 125 -12.54 46.92 5.32
CA ALA A 125 -13.77 46.18 5.53
C ALA A 125 -14.35 45.57 4.25
N LEU A 126 -14.28 46.32 3.13
CA LEU A 126 -14.72 45.85 1.82
C LEU A 126 -13.82 44.72 1.31
N ILE A 127 -12.49 44.85 1.43
CA ILE A 127 -11.54 43.79 1.07
C ILE A 127 -11.86 42.52 1.86
N ALA A 128 -11.99 42.63 3.17
CA ALA A 128 -12.31 41.50 4.03
C ALA A 128 -13.72 40.92 3.83
N TRP A 129 -14.61 41.62 3.12
CA TRP A 129 -15.92 41.08 2.72
C TRP A 129 -15.82 40.09 1.54
N TYR A 130 -14.79 40.23 0.70
CA TYR A 130 -14.51 39.29 -0.39
C TYR A 130 -13.70 38.06 0.07
N LEU A 131 -13.26 38.04 1.32
CA LEU A 131 -12.49 36.96 1.91
C LEU A 131 -13.41 36.00 2.69
N ASP A 132 -13.03 34.73 2.71
CA ASP A 132 -13.65 33.76 3.60
C ASP A 132 -13.41 34.15 5.07
N PRO A 133 -14.29 33.76 6.02
CA PRO A 133 -14.16 34.12 7.43
C PRO A 133 -12.78 33.78 8.04
N ALA A 134 -12.18 32.66 7.61
CA ALA A 134 -10.84 32.24 8.04
C ALA A 134 -9.76 33.21 7.56
N ASP A 135 -9.80 33.60 6.28
CA ASP A 135 -8.82 34.50 5.66
C ASP A 135 -8.97 35.93 6.18
N ALA A 136 -10.21 36.40 6.39
CA ALA A 136 -10.46 37.70 6.99
C ALA A 136 -9.91 37.79 8.43
N ALA A 137 -10.02 36.72 9.21
CA ALA A 137 -9.44 36.65 10.55
C ALA A 137 -7.89 36.56 10.50
N SER A 138 -7.32 35.81 9.54
CA SER A 138 -5.87 35.78 9.30
C SER A 138 -5.32 37.15 8.91
N LEU A 139 -6.03 37.89 8.06
CA LEU A 139 -5.67 39.26 7.71
C LEU A 139 -5.73 40.18 8.92
N ALA A 140 -6.77 40.05 9.75
CA ALA A 140 -6.94 40.86 10.95
C ALA A 140 -5.83 40.64 11.99
N ILE A 141 -5.27 39.43 12.11
CA ILE A 141 -4.20 39.12 13.08
C ILE A 141 -2.78 39.30 12.51
N ALA A 142 -2.63 39.57 11.21
CA ALA A 142 -1.33 39.69 10.58
C ALA A 142 -0.48 40.83 11.17
N THR A 143 -1.10 41.98 11.48
CA THR A 143 -0.42 43.12 12.12
C THR A 143 -1.34 43.85 13.10
N ILE A 144 -0.74 44.61 14.04
CA ILE A 144 -1.49 45.44 14.99
C ILE A 144 -2.30 46.51 14.25
N THR A 145 -1.76 47.08 13.17
CA THR A 145 -2.45 48.08 12.34
C THR A 145 -3.70 47.51 11.68
N LEU A 146 -3.61 46.31 11.08
CA LEU A 146 -4.76 45.62 10.48
C LEU A 146 -5.79 45.25 11.53
N TYR A 147 -5.37 44.74 12.69
CA TYR A 147 -6.28 44.45 13.80
C TYR A 147 -7.08 45.69 14.22
N ARG A 148 -6.43 46.85 14.35
CA ARG A 148 -7.08 48.12 14.69
C ARG A 148 -8.05 48.60 13.59
N ARG A 149 -7.75 48.33 12.32
CA ARG A 149 -8.60 48.73 11.18
C ARG A 149 -9.82 47.82 10.99
N LEU A 150 -9.63 46.51 11.12
CA LEU A 150 -10.65 45.49 10.84
C LEU A 150 -11.50 45.12 12.05
N GLY A 151 -10.93 45.24 13.25
CA GLY A 151 -11.59 44.97 14.53
C GLY A 151 -11.87 43.49 14.81
N PRO A 152 -12.55 43.18 15.92
CA PRO A 152 -12.71 41.81 16.41
C PRO A 152 -13.83 41.00 15.73
N ARG A 153 -14.66 41.63 14.89
CA ARG A 153 -15.88 41.04 14.31
C ARG A 153 -15.65 39.72 13.56
N TYR A 154 -14.50 39.56 12.93
CA TYR A 154 -14.17 38.35 12.18
C TYR A 154 -13.92 37.15 13.11
N PHE A 155 -13.33 37.39 14.29
CA PHE A 155 -13.16 36.34 15.30
C PHE A 155 -14.51 35.94 15.93
N LEU A 156 -15.40 36.92 16.17
CA LEU A 156 -16.76 36.64 16.63
C LEU A 156 -17.56 35.81 15.60
N SER A 157 -17.37 36.10 14.31
CA SER A 157 -17.96 35.30 13.22
C SER A 157 -17.43 33.86 13.22
N LEU A 158 -16.13 33.66 13.46
CA LEU A 158 -15.53 32.33 13.56
C LEU A 158 -16.04 31.53 14.77
N ASP A 159 -16.41 32.19 15.87
CA ASP A 159 -16.96 31.53 17.06
C ASP A 159 -18.38 30.99 16.88
N ALA A 160 -19.07 31.38 15.80
CA ALA A 160 -20.35 30.79 15.45
C ALA A 160 -20.20 29.29 15.12
N SER A 161 -21.10 28.45 15.64
CA SER A 161 -21.06 26.99 15.45
C SER A 161 -21.10 26.56 13.98
N GLN A 162 -21.75 27.34 13.12
CA GLN A 162 -21.85 27.10 11.68
C GLN A 162 -20.51 27.30 10.96
N ASN A 163 -19.60 28.11 11.54
CA ASN A 163 -18.30 28.47 10.96
C ASN A 163 -17.16 27.64 11.54
N LEU A 164 -17.45 26.50 12.16
CA LEU A 164 -16.44 25.67 12.81
C LEU A 164 -15.33 25.22 11.84
N HIS A 165 -15.66 24.90 10.58
CA HIS A 165 -14.63 24.52 9.59
C HIS A 165 -13.69 25.69 9.29
N TYR A 166 -14.22 26.90 9.06
CA TYR A 166 -13.40 28.11 8.88
C TYR A 166 -12.54 28.40 10.11
N LYS A 167 -13.09 28.19 11.32
CA LYS A 167 -12.34 28.34 12.56
C LYS A 167 -11.18 27.35 12.64
N LEU A 168 -11.40 26.09 12.27
CA LEU A 168 -10.36 25.07 12.26
C LEU A 168 -9.26 25.38 11.23
N ASP A 169 -9.64 25.85 10.05
CA ASP A 169 -8.68 26.25 9.01
C ASP A 169 -7.85 27.47 9.44
N PHE A 170 -8.47 28.46 10.08
CA PHE A 170 -7.76 29.60 10.69
C PHE A 170 -6.78 29.13 11.77
N LEU A 171 -7.24 28.27 12.69
CA LEU A 171 -6.40 27.77 13.79
C LEU A 171 -5.23 26.94 13.26
N ALA A 172 -5.44 26.11 12.23
CA ALA A 172 -4.38 25.30 11.63
C ALA A 172 -3.22 26.13 11.06
N ARG A 173 -3.45 27.40 10.70
CA ARG A 173 -2.39 28.33 10.25
C ARG A 173 -1.52 28.86 11.40
N LEU A 174 -2.05 28.87 12.63
CA LEU A 174 -1.33 29.28 13.83
C LEU A 174 -0.47 28.14 14.41
N ASP A 175 -0.47 26.97 13.77
CA ASP A 175 0.12 25.76 14.33
C ASP A 175 1.64 25.84 14.57
N GLN A 176 2.33 26.64 13.77
CA GLN A 176 3.77 26.87 13.87
C GLN A 176 4.14 27.69 15.13
N SER A 177 3.28 28.60 15.60
CA SER A 177 3.61 29.44 16.77
C SER A 177 3.31 28.76 18.11
N LEU A 178 2.75 27.55 18.10
CA LEU A 178 2.21 26.88 19.28
C LEU A 178 2.81 25.46 19.52
N PRO A 179 4.13 25.32 19.78
CA PRO A 179 4.79 24.02 19.94
C PRO A 179 4.24 23.15 21.09
N HIS A 180 3.84 23.79 22.18
CA HIS A 180 3.35 23.12 23.40
C HIS A 180 1.85 22.86 23.40
N HIS A 181 1.17 23.20 22.31
CA HIS A 181 -0.28 22.99 22.17
C HIS A 181 -0.61 22.11 20.97
N LEU A 182 -1.75 21.45 21.02
CA LEU A 182 -2.33 20.69 19.92
C LEU A 182 -3.75 21.18 19.63
N LEU A 183 -4.08 21.33 18.35
CA LEU A 183 -5.42 21.68 17.92
C LEU A 183 -6.37 20.51 18.14
N CYS A 184 -7.41 20.72 18.95
CA CYS A 184 -8.49 19.76 19.14
C CYS A 184 -9.64 20.07 18.18
N PHE A 185 -9.81 19.23 17.16
CA PHE A 185 -10.87 19.41 16.15
C PHE A 185 -12.29 19.41 16.73
N PRO A 186 -12.66 18.53 17.69
CA PRO A 186 -13.98 18.60 18.33
C PRO A 186 -14.25 19.91 19.07
N CYS A 187 -13.23 20.51 19.70
CA CYS A 187 -13.40 21.74 20.47
C CYS A 187 -13.19 23.02 19.64
N GLY A 188 -12.52 22.94 18.50
CA GLY A 188 -12.09 24.12 17.75
C GLY A 188 -11.16 25.02 18.56
N ARG A 189 -10.23 24.45 19.34
CA ARG A 189 -9.24 25.23 20.13
C ARG A 189 -7.96 24.45 20.36
N TYR A 190 -6.90 25.17 20.70
CA TYR A 190 -5.63 24.60 21.14
C TYR A 190 -5.69 24.17 22.61
N HIS A 191 -5.21 22.97 22.88
CA HIS A 191 -5.02 22.47 24.24
C HIS A 191 -3.53 22.25 24.52
N ARG A 192 -3.09 22.54 25.75
CA ARG A 192 -1.72 22.29 26.17
C ARG A 192 -1.45 20.78 26.28
N ARG A 193 -0.31 20.33 25.75
CA ARG A 193 0.13 18.94 25.84
C ARG A 193 0.46 18.57 27.29
N ILE A 194 0.14 17.35 27.70
CA ILE A 194 0.37 16.87 29.08
C ILE A 194 1.57 15.93 29.21
N GLN A 195 2.04 15.33 28.11
CA GLN A 195 3.06 14.27 28.13
C GLN A 195 4.18 14.54 27.11
N GLU A 196 4.63 15.80 27.01
CA GLU A 196 5.65 16.20 26.04
C GLU A 196 6.91 15.32 26.13
N GLY A 197 7.29 14.68 25.03
CA GLY A 197 8.46 13.79 24.92
C GLY A 197 8.22 12.36 25.40
N GLN A 198 7.09 12.08 26.06
CA GLN A 198 6.69 10.74 26.49
C GLN A 198 5.42 10.24 25.75
N GLU A 199 4.96 10.99 24.76
CA GLU A 199 3.78 10.62 23.98
C GLU A 199 4.02 9.33 23.19
N ARG A 200 3.25 8.29 23.49
CA ARG A 200 3.35 7.00 22.78
C ARG A 200 1.98 6.44 22.49
N MET A 201 1.76 5.91 21.29
CA MET A 201 0.52 5.22 20.98
C MET A 201 0.34 3.98 21.87
N ARG A 202 -0.79 3.95 22.58
CA ARG A 202 -1.23 2.83 23.42
C ARG A 202 -2.16 1.88 22.65
N PRO A 203 -2.42 0.67 23.16
CA PRO A 203 -3.46 -0.20 22.64
C PRO A 203 -4.84 0.48 22.67
N ALA A 204 -5.74 0.10 21.76
CA ALA A 204 -7.01 0.83 21.55
C ALA A 204 -8.02 0.77 22.71
N HIS A 205 -7.87 -0.17 23.64
CA HIS A 205 -8.69 -0.24 24.85
C HIS A 205 -8.22 0.75 25.93
N VAL A 206 -7.04 1.35 25.79
CA VAL A 206 -6.48 2.32 26.73
C VAL A 206 -6.69 3.71 26.17
N ILE A 207 -7.48 4.52 26.86
CA ILE A 207 -7.65 5.94 26.54
C ILE A 207 -6.34 6.63 26.85
N ASN A 208 -5.73 7.23 25.84
CA ASN A 208 -4.42 7.86 25.94
C ASN A 208 -4.51 9.33 25.47
N PRO A 209 -5.09 10.21 26.30
CA PRO A 209 -5.28 11.59 25.94
C PRO A 209 -3.92 12.29 25.90
N LEU A 210 -3.69 13.09 24.86
CA LEU A 210 -2.47 13.91 24.74
C LEU A 210 -2.61 15.28 25.42
N PHE A 211 -3.84 15.63 25.80
CA PHE A 211 -4.20 16.88 26.44
C PHE A 211 -5.54 16.73 27.19
N ASN A 212 -5.80 17.63 28.14
CA ASN A 212 -7.04 17.63 28.93
C ASN A 212 -8.19 18.25 28.12
N CYS A 213 -9.15 17.43 27.70
CA CYS A 213 -10.28 17.85 26.89
C CYS A 213 -11.60 17.26 27.41
N ALA A 214 -12.59 18.12 27.64
CA ALA A 214 -13.93 17.71 28.03
C ALA A 214 -14.62 16.84 26.96
N ASN A 215 -14.33 17.09 25.68
CA ASN A 215 -14.86 16.31 24.56
C ASN A 215 -14.12 14.98 24.33
N ALA A 216 -13.11 14.63 25.14
CA ALA A 216 -12.35 13.38 24.96
C ALA A 216 -13.25 12.12 25.03
N PHE A 217 -14.32 12.19 25.82
CA PHE A 217 -15.29 11.10 26.01
C PHE A 217 -16.65 11.36 25.33
N ASN A 218 -16.76 12.44 24.55
CA ASN A 218 -18.02 12.81 23.91
C ASN A 218 -18.32 11.86 22.75
N ALA A 219 -19.35 11.02 22.90
CA ALA A 219 -19.76 10.07 21.89
C ALA A 219 -20.44 10.73 20.67
N LEU A 220 -21.07 11.89 20.85
CA LEU A 220 -21.77 12.62 19.79
C LEU A 220 -20.81 13.39 18.87
N ASN A 221 -19.66 13.82 19.40
CA ASN A 221 -18.60 14.49 18.64
C ASN A 221 -17.24 13.85 18.95
N PRO A 222 -17.02 12.60 18.50
CA PRO A 222 -15.81 11.87 18.83
C PRO A 222 -14.58 12.46 18.13
N ALA A 223 -13.44 12.40 18.81
CA ALA A 223 -12.17 12.78 18.20
C ALA A 223 -11.93 11.99 16.90
N PRO A 224 -11.44 12.66 15.83
CA PRO A 224 -11.14 11.99 14.57
C PRO A 224 -10.14 10.86 14.76
N ARG A 225 -10.46 9.69 14.19
CA ARG A 225 -9.68 8.47 14.30
C ARG A 225 -9.77 7.67 13.00
N HIS A 226 -8.69 7.00 12.64
CA HIS A 226 -8.62 6.07 11.52
C HIS A 226 -8.46 4.65 12.03
N ARG A 227 -9.12 3.68 11.42
CA ARG A 227 -8.95 2.27 11.80
C ARG A 227 -7.63 1.74 11.23
N ILE A 228 -6.71 1.25 12.07
CA ILE A 228 -5.51 0.58 11.59
C ILE A 228 -5.87 -0.85 11.18
N THR A 229 -6.47 -1.62 12.09
CA THR A 229 -7.01 -2.98 11.88
C THR A 229 -8.26 -3.14 12.76
N HIS A 230 -8.90 -4.32 12.72
CA HIS A 230 -9.94 -4.64 13.70
C HIS A 230 -9.43 -4.44 15.15
N GLY A 231 -10.25 -3.77 15.96
CA GLY A 231 -9.94 -3.47 17.36
C GLY A 231 -8.76 -2.52 17.57
N ARG A 232 -8.22 -1.85 16.54
CA ARG A 232 -7.11 -0.88 16.69
C ARG A 232 -7.31 0.39 15.88
N MET A 233 -7.32 1.53 16.58
CA MET A 233 -7.51 2.86 15.98
C MET A 233 -6.24 3.71 16.09
N LEU A 234 -6.04 4.57 15.10
CA LEU A 234 -5.06 5.65 15.05
C LEU A 234 -5.80 6.98 15.34
N PRO A 235 -5.63 7.56 16.53
CA PRO A 235 -6.14 8.90 16.81
C PRO A 235 -5.45 9.94 15.93
N TYR A 236 -6.21 10.89 15.38
CA TYR A 236 -5.65 11.93 14.52
C TYR A 236 -4.65 12.85 15.25
N SER A 237 -4.78 12.97 16.58
CA SER A 237 -3.84 13.74 17.40
C SER A 237 -2.39 13.21 17.31
N PHE A 238 -2.20 11.91 17.07
CA PHE A 238 -0.87 11.35 16.81
C PHE A 238 -0.36 11.65 15.40
N VAL A 239 -1.26 11.72 14.42
CA VAL A 239 -0.93 12.19 13.06
C VAL A 239 -0.47 13.64 13.11
N GLN A 240 -1.16 14.49 13.87
CA GLN A 240 -0.73 15.87 14.11
C GLN A 240 0.66 15.92 14.74
N LEU A 241 0.93 15.16 15.81
CA LEU A 241 2.26 15.17 16.45
C LEU A 241 3.38 14.82 15.47
N VAL A 242 3.22 13.75 14.69
CA VAL A 242 4.25 13.30 13.76
C VAL A 242 4.43 14.26 12.58
N MET A 243 3.34 14.73 11.99
CA MET A 243 3.42 15.66 10.86
C MET A 243 3.94 17.04 11.26
N ARG A 244 3.63 17.49 12.47
CA ARG A 244 4.20 18.73 13.03
C ARG A 244 5.67 18.57 13.36
N ALA A 245 6.08 17.43 13.93
CA ALA A 245 7.48 17.14 14.19
C ALA A 245 8.32 17.14 12.91
N HIS A 246 7.76 16.58 11.82
CA HIS A 246 8.39 16.62 10.50
C HIS A 246 8.45 18.03 9.90
N ARG A 247 7.40 18.84 10.05
CA ARG A 247 7.35 20.21 9.48
C ARG A 247 8.19 21.24 10.23
N PHE A 248 8.13 21.21 11.56
CA PHE A 248 8.64 22.29 12.42
C PHE A 248 9.76 21.84 13.35
N GLY A 249 10.11 20.55 13.35
CA GLY A 249 11.16 19.96 14.15
C GLY A 249 10.65 19.22 15.41
N PRO A 250 11.54 18.52 16.12
CA PRO A 250 11.18 17.52 17.14
C PRO A 250 10.42 18.09 18.35
N ARG A 251 10.54 19.38 18.65
CA ARG A 251 9.80 20.02 19.76
C ARG A 251 8.27 19.95 19.58
N TYR A 252 7.80 19.87 18.34
CA TYR A 252 6.38 19.92 18.01
C TYR A 252 5.66 18.56 18.10
N GLY A 253 6.40 17.47 18.32
CA GLY A 253 5.78 16.17 18.52
C GLY A 253 6.74 15.01 18.70
N ILE A 254 6.47 13.91 17.98
CA ILE A 254 7.21 12.65 18.11
C ILE A 254 7.77 12.22 16.75
N PRO A 255 8.85 11.43 16.71
CA PRO A 255 9.36 10.87 15.46
C PRO A 255 8.38 9.86 14.84
N VAL A 256 8.44 9.68 13.52
CA VAL A 256 7.51 8.81 12.78
C VAL A 256 7.68 7.33 13.14
N GLU A 257 8.90 6.94 13.50
CA GLU A 257 9.29 5.58 13.88
C GLU A 257 8.54 5.13 15.16
N ASP A 258 8.25 6.08 16.06
CA ASP A 258 7.56 5.82 17.33
C ASP A 258 6.08 5.45 17.16
N MET A 259 5.53 5.58 15.95
CA MET A 259 4.19 5.10 15.62
C MET A 259 4.13 3.60 15.30
N GLY A 260 5.24 2.99 14.89
CA GLY A 260 5.29 1.59 14.47
C GLY A 260 5.05 0.61 15.62
N ARG A 261 4.20 -0.41 15.44
CA ARG A 261 3.85 -1.37 16.50
C ARG A 261 3.66 -2.78 15.94
N ARG A 262 3.90 -3.78 16.79
CA ARG A 262 3.51 -5.18 16.54
C ARG A 262 2.52 -5.62 17.59
N TRP A 263 1.54 -6.42 17.22
CA TRP A 263 0.55 -6.96 18.14
C TRP A 263 -0.10 -8.22 17.57
N GLN A 264 -0.76 -8.99 18.44
CA GLN A 264 -1.56 -10.14 18.06
C GLN A 264 -2.98 -9.98 18.62
N ARG A 265 -3.98 -10.41 17.85
CA ARG A 265 -5.39 -10.37 18.25
C ARG A 265 -6.20 -11.34 17.39
N ASP A 266 -7.14 -12.07 17.99
CA ASP A 266 -8.11 -12.90 17.27
C ASP A 266 -7.49 -13.90 16.26
N GLY A 267 -6.33 -14.47 16.61
CA GLY A 267 -5.58 -15.39 15.74
C GLY A 267 -4.75 -14.73 14.64
N TRP A 268 -4.81 -13.41 14.53
CA TRP A 268 -4.00 -12.62 13.60
C TRP A 268 -2.80 -11.97 14.28
N SER A 269 -1.69 -11.93 13.57
CA SER A 269 -0.49 -11.15 13.90
C SER A 269 -0.39 -9.94 12.99
N PHE A 270 -0.10 -8.78 13.57
CA PHE A 270 -0.09 -7.50 12.85
C PHE A 270 1.21 -6.75 13.11
N SER A 271 1.68 -6.02 12.11
CA SER A 271 2.85 -5.14 12.17
C SER A 271 2.55 -3.86 11.39
N SER A 272 2.58 -2.71 12.07
CA SER A 272 2.46 -1.38 11.45
C SER A 272 3.81 -0.68 11.35
N ARG A 273 4.00 0.04 10.25
CA ARG A 273 5.13 0.94 10.03
C ARG A 273 4.63 2.21 9.34
N PHE A 274 5.28 3.33 9.61
CA PHE A 274 4.94 4.63 9.05
C PHE A 274 6.17 5.22 8.37
N HIS A 275 5.91 6.10 7.40
CA HIS A 275 6.95 6.82 6.67
C HIS A 275 6.37 8.13 6.15
N ILE A 276 7.19 9.17 6.06
CA ILE A 276 6.78 10.45 5.48
C ILE A 276 7.51 10.62 4.16
N HIS A 277 6.77 10.84 3.08
CA HIS A 277 7.29 11.11 1.76
C HIS A 277 6.63 12.38 1.21
N GLU A 278 7.42 13.37 0.80
CA GLU A 278 6.92 14.65 0.26
C GLU A 278 5.84 15.30 1.16
N GLY A 279 6.05 15.28 2.48
CA GLY A 279 5.10 15.88 3.43
C GLY A 279 3.78 15.14 3.59
N ARG A 280 3.69 13.88 3.14
CA ARG A 280 2.52 12.99 3.29
C ARG A 280 2.85 11.81 4.19
N LEU A 281 1.95 11.49 5.13
CA LEU A 281 2.10 10.36 6.04
C LEU A 281 1.59 9.08 5.39
N MET A 282 2.50 8.18 5.08
CA MET A 282 2.18 6.85 4.58
C MET A 282 2.23 5.81 5.70
N MET A 283 1.32 4.84 5.63
CA MET A 283 1.21 3.75 6.60
C MET A 283 1.22 2.41 5.87
N ARG A 284 2.07 1.49 6.34
CA ARG A 284 2.03 0.07 5.98
C ARG A 284 1.54 -0.76 7.15
N VAL A 285 0.63 -1.70 6.89
CA VAL A 285 0.19 -2.71 7.84
C VAL A 285 0.29 -4.09 7.20
N THR A 286 1.10 -4.95 7.80
CA THR A 286 1.19 -6.37 7.43
C THR A 286 0.36 -7.16 8.42
N SER A 287 -0.64 -7.87 7.90
CA SER A 287 -1.55 -8.72 8.69
C SER A 287 -1.35 -10.16 8.28
N GLN A 288 -1.18 -11.05 9.25
CA GLN A 288 -0.87 -12.45 9.02
C GLN A 288 -1.76 -13.35 9.87
N ALA A 289 -2.29 -14.42 9.28
CA ALA A 289 -2.93 -15.50 10.02
C ALA A 289 -2.59 -16.85 9.42
N PHE A 290 -2.44 -17.86 10.27
CA PHE A 290 -2.26 -19.24 9.81
C PHE A 290 -3.55 -19.76 9.20
N ALA A 291 -3.43 -20.44 8.06
CA ALA A 291 -4.56 -20.96 7.31
C ALA A 291 -4.27 -22.42 6.92
N PRO A 292 -5.08 -23.39 7.41
CA PRO A 292 -4.96 -24.75 6.93
C PRO A 292 -5.44 -24.87 5.47
N ALA A 293 -5.03 -25.95 4.82
CA ALA A 293 -5.52 -26.29 3.50
C ALA A 293 -7.01 -26.69 3.55
N ASP A 294 -7.70 -26.48 2.43
CA ASP A 294 -9.10 -26.89 2.22
C ASP A 294 -10.10 -26.36 3.27
N LEU A 295 -9.93 -25.12 3.70
CA LEU A 295 -10.90 -24.45 4.56
C LEU A 295 -12.28 -24.39 3.88
N PRO A 296 -13.36 -24.89 4.51
CA PRO A 296 -14.71 -24.70 4.01
C PRO A 296 -15.07 -23.21 4.01
N ALA A 297 -16.04 -22.82 3.18
CA ALA A 297 -16.44 -21.41 3.05
C ALA A 297 -16.79 -20.74 4.39
N SER A 298 -17.40 -21.47 5.32
CA SER A 298 -17.69 -21.00 6.68
C SER A 298 -16.42 -20.71 7.50
N ALA A 299 -15.41 -21.59 7.42
CA ALA A 299 -14.16 -21.40 8.13
C ALA A 299 -13.30 -20.27 7.50
N GLN A 300 -13.34 -20.11 6.18
CA GLN A 300 -12.73 -18.94 5.51
C GLN A 300 -13.36 -17.63 6.00
N ARG A 301 -14.67 -17.60 6.23
CA ARG A 301 -15.35 -16.42 6.79
C ARG A 301 -14.87 -16.12 8.20
N ILE A 302 -14.84 -17.12 9.08
CA ILE A 302 -14.37 -16.96 10.47
C ILE A 302 -12.92 -16.48 10.52
N LEU A 303 -12.07 -16.95 9.59
CA LEU A 303 -10.68 -16.52 9.50
C LEU A 303 -10.56 -15.05 9.05
N LEU A 304 -11.33 -14.63 8.05
CA LEU A 304 -11.14 -13.32 7.41
C LEU A 304 -11.90 -12.18 8.07
N PHE A 305 -13.06 -12.43 8.68
CA PHE A 305 -13.95 -11.40 9.23
C PHE A 305 -14.00 -11.40 10.75
N SER A 306 -14.06 -10.19 11.32
CA SER A 306 -14.41 -10.03 12.72
C SER A 306 -15.82 -10.55 13.00
N ARG A 307 -15.97 -11.22 14.14
CA ARG A 307 -17.27 -11.70 14.64
C ARG A 307 -18.14 -10.60 15.21
N GLU A 308 -17.55 -9.44 15.52
CA GLU A 308 -18.25 -8.32 16.16
C GLU A 308 -18.87 -7.39 15.10
N ASP A 309 -18.06 -6.90 14.16
CA ASP A 309 -18.46 -5.86 13.20
C ASP A 309 -18.47 -6.33 11.74
N TYR A 310 -18.23 -7.63 11.49
CA TYR A 310 -18.11 -8.23 10.16
C TYR A 310 -17.10 -7.52 9.24
N TRP A 311 -16.20 -6.73 9.81
CA TRP A 311 -15.14 -6.06 9.08
C TRP A 311 -13.94 -7.02 8.90
N PRO A 312 -13.24 -7.03 7.75
CA PRO A 312 -12.07 -7.86 7.57
C PRO A 312 -10.97 -7.48 8.56
N TYR A 313 -10.35 -8.45 9.24
CA TYR A 313 -9.36 -8.17 10.28
C TYR A 313 -8.19 -7.28 9.81
N PHE A 314 -7.83 -7.38 8.53
CA PHE A 314 -6.68 -6.72 7.90
C PHE A 314 -7.02 -5.42 7.14
N SER A 315 -8.30 -5.11 6.92
CA SER A 315 -8.73 -3.96 6.11
C SER A 315 -9.20 -2.79 6.98
N ALA A 316 -9.09 -1.56 6.45
CA ALA A 316 -9.75 -0.39 7.03
C ALA A 316 -10.22 0.66 6.01
N CYS A 317 -10.07 0.36 4.73
CA CYS A 317 -10.65 1.14 3.65
C CYS A 317 -12.18 1.09 3.77
N ALA A 318 -12.89 2.23 3.78
CA ALA A 318 -14.35 2.22 3.84
C ALA A 318 -15.02 1.48 2.67
N HIS A 319 -14.37 1.45 1.51
CA HIS A 319 -14.86 0.85 0.26
C HIS A 319 -14.50 -0.64 0.10
N TRP A 320 -14.06 -1.32 1.15
CA TRP A 320 -13.59 -2.72 1.06
C TRP A 320 -14.66 -3.70 0.60
N ARG A 321 -15.94 -3.38 0.87
CA ARG A 321 -17.11 -4.18 0.47
C ARG A 321 -17.37 -4.10 -1.04
N ASP A 322 -16.87 -3.05 -1.68
CA ASP A 322 -17.05 -2.83 -3.10
C ASP A 322 -15.88 -3.45 -3.87
N GLY A 323 -16.19 -4.48 -4.65
CA GLY A 323 -15.24 -5.11 -5.56
C GLY A 323 -14.71 -6.47 -5.09
N GLU A 324 -13.42 -6.71 -5.33
CA GLU A 324 -12.84 -8.05 -5.40
C GLU A 324 -11.85 -8.37 -4.27
N LEU A 325 -11.79 -7.57 -3.20
CA LEU A 325 -10.84 -7.80 -2.09
C LEU A 325 -11.05 -9.19 -1.45
N MET A 326 -12.27 -9.43 -0.99
CA MET A 326 -12.61 -10.68 -0.30
C MET A 326 -12.61 -11.89 -1.22
N PRO A 327 -13.16 -11.83 -2.45
CA PRO A 327 -12.98 -12.90 -3.43
C PRO A 327 -11.51 -13.24 -3.70
N ALA A 328 -10.63 -12.24 -3.80
CA ALA A 328 -9.20 -12.47 -4.01
C ALA A 328 -8.54 -13.16 -2.80
N CYS A 329 -8.90 -12.78 -1.56
CA CYS A 329 -8.43 -13.46 -0.35
C CYS A 329 -8.91 -14.91 -0.29
N LYS A 330 -10.20 -15.16 -0.55
CA LYS A 330 -10.78 -16.52 -0.60
C LYS A 330 -10.11 -17.38 -1.68
N CYS A 331 -9.83 -16.79 -2.86
CA CYS A 331 -9.09 -17.45 -3.93
C CYS A 331 -7.65 -17.80 -3.50
N ALA A 332 -6.95 -16.89 -2.82
CA ALA A 332 -5.60 -17.14 -2.31
C ALA A 332 -5.58 -18.31 -1.30
N LEU A 333 -6.56 -18.38 -0.40
CA LEU A 333 -6.72 -19.52 0.52
C LEU A 333 -6.97 -20.84 -0.23
N GLY A 334 -7.69 -20.80 -1.35
CA GLY A 334 -7.91 -21.95 -2.21
C GLY A 334 -6.65 -22.52 -2.86
N HIS A 335 -5.56 -21.73 -2.95
CA HIS A 335 -4.28 -22.16 -3.49
C HIS A 335 -3.39 -22.89 -2.48
N ILE A 336 -3.75 -22.92 -1.19
CA ILE A 336 -2.96 -23.63 -0.17
C ILE A 336 -2.91 -25.13 -0.53
N PRO A 337 -1.72 -25.75 -0.62
CA PRO A 337 -1.57 -27.15 -0.99
C PRO A 337 -2.39 -28.07 -0.10
N ARG A 338 -3.27 -28.87 -0.72
CA ARG A 338 -4.15 -29.80 0.00
C ARG A 338 -3.49 -31.17 0.13
N PRO A 339 -3.53 -31.80 1.31
CA PRO A 339 -3.22 -33.22 1.42
C PRO A 339 -4.23 -33.99 0.56
N ARG A 340 -3.75 -34.85 -0.35
CA ARG A 340 -4.66 -35.66 -1.17
C ARG A 340 -5.40 -36.66 -0.26
N GLU A 341 -6.71 -36.78 -0.44
CA GLU A 341 -7.49 -37.81 0.23
C GLU A 341 -6.96 -39.19 -0.17
N THR A 342 -6.40 -39.92 0.79
CA THR A 342 -5.82 -41.26 0.59
C THR A 342 -6.77 -42.38 1.04
N GLY A 343 -8.07 -42.09 1.11
CA GLY A 343 -9.11 -43.08 1.43
C GLY A 343 -9.46 -43.96 0.23
N GLY A 344 -9.57 -45.28 0.45
CA GLY A 344 -10.08 -46.25 -0.54
C GLY A 344 -9.14 -46.62 -1.69
N LEU A 345 -9.67 -47.34 -2.68
CA LEU A 345 -8.96 -47.84 -3.87
C LEU A 345 -8.32 -46.72 -4.72
N GLN A 346 -8.95 -45.55 -4.77
CA GLN A 346 -8.43 -44.36 -5.46
C GLN A 346 -7.13 -43.84 -4.81
N GLY A 347 -7.02 -43.92 -3.48
CA GLY A 347 -5.82 -43.52 -2.75
C GLY A 347 -4.58 -44.38 -3.07
N LEU A 348 -4.77 -45.66 -3.41
CA LEU A 348 -3.70 -46.56 -3.84
C LEU A 348 -3.21 -46.23 -5.26
N GLU A 349 -4.13 -45.98 -6.19
CA GLU A 349 -3.77 -45.57 -7.55
C GLU A 349 -3.03 -44.23 -7.58
N HIS A 350 -3.46 -43.27 -6.77
CA HIS A 350 -2.79 -41.97 -6.67
C HIS A 350 -1.41 -42.10 -6.03
N LYS A 351 -1.23 -42.93 -5.00
CA LYS A 351 0.09 -43.24 -4.42
C LYS A 351 1.05 -43.84 -5.45
N VAL A 352 0.58 -44.73 -6.32
CA VAL A 352 1.40 -45.34 -7.38
C VAL A 352 1.75 -44.29 -8.45
N LYS A 353 0.79 -43.48 -8.90
CA LYS A 353 1.04 -42.39 -9.86
C LYS A 353 2.01 -41.33 -9.34
N ASP A 354 1.93 -41.01 -8.05
CA ASP A 354 2.81 -40.03 -7.42
C ASP A 354 4.23 -40.58 -7.21
N ARG A 355 4.36 -41.88 -6.91
CA ARG A 355 5.67 -42.56 -6.88
C ARG A 355 6.34 -42.59 -8.26
N TRP A 356 5.53 -42.70 -9.32
CA TRP A 356 6.02 -42.68 -10.70
C TRP A 356 6.33 -41.28 -11.23
N LYS A 357 5.61 -40.24 -10.77
CA LYS A 357 5.85 -38.84 -11.16
C LYS A 357 6.78 -38.08 -10.21
N GLY A 358 7.24 -38.69 -9.13
CA GLY A 358 8.07 -38.04 -8.09
C GLY A 358 7.36 -36.89 -7.36
N SER A 359 6.04 -36.76 -7.49
CA SER A 359 5.25 -35.65 -6.95
C SER A 359 4.52 -36.11 -5.69
N GLY A 360 5.25 -36.19 -4.59
CA GLY A 360 4.65 -36.38 -3.26
C GLY A 360 3.95 -35.11 -2.78
N PHE A 361 2.96 -35.25 -1.90
CA PHE A 361 2.41 -34.10 -1.18
C PHE A 361 3.48 -33.56 -0.21
N ASP A 362 3.89 -32.31 -0.44
CA ASP A 362 4.80 -31.59 0.45
C ASP A 362 4.01 -30.47 1.17
N PRO A 363 3.80 -30.57 2.50
CA PRO A 363 3.14 -29.50 3.26
C PRO A 363 3.96 -28.20 3.28
N ASN A 364 5.27 -28.28 3.01
CA ASN A 364 6.19 -27.16 2.91
C ASN A 364 6.38 -26.67 1.46
N ALA A 365 5.53 -27.09 0.53
CA ALA A 365 5.54 -26.56 -0.83
C ALA A 365 5.21 -25.06 -0.83
N LEU A 366 5.95 -24.30 -1.64
CA LEU A 366 5.66 -22.88 -1.86
C LEU A 366 4.34 -22.73 -2.61
N THR A 367 3.42 -21.97 -2.03
CA THR A 367 2.12 -21.70 -2.64
C THR A 367 2.28 -20.74 -3.83
N THR A 368 1.74 -21.12 -4.99
CA THR A 368 1.72 -20.26 -6.18
C THR A 368 0.32 -19.69 -6.39
N LEU A 369 0.21 -18.37 -6.41
CA LEU A 369 -1.05 -17.65 -6.61
C LEU A 369 -1.37 -17.48 -8.10
N CYS A 370 -2.66 -17.55 -8.46
CA CYS A 370 -3.11 -17.35 -9.84
C CYS A 370 -3.15 -15.87 -10.26
N GLY A 371 -3.41 -15.61 -11.54
CA GLY A 371 -3.53 -14.25 -12.09
C GLY A 371 -4.66 -13.39 -11.50
N PHE A 372 -5.57 -13.97 -10.72
CA PHE A 372 -6.67 -13.24 -10.06
C PHE A 372 -6.31 -12.74 -8.66
N CYS A 373 -5.64 -13.56 -7.84
CA CYS A 373 -5.31 -13.23 -6.45
C CYS A 373 -3.86 -12.78 -6.25
N ARG A 374 -2.98 -13.02 -7.24
CA ARG A 374 -1.58 -12.56 -7.22
C ARG A 374 -1.43 -11.05 -7.40
N PRO A 375 -2.15 -10.34 -8.28
CA PRO A 375 -1.92 -8.91 -8.50
C PRO A 375 -2.24 -8.06 -7.27
N MET A 376 -1.53 -6.94 -7.13
CA MET A 376 -1.87 -5.93 -6.13
C MET A 376 -3.17 -5.23 -6.49
N ARG A 377 -3.97 -4.87 -5.49
CA ARG A 377 -5.27 -4.22 -5.71
C ARG A 377 -5.33 -2.85 -5.05
N ARG A 378 -5.71 -1.83 -5.82
CA ARG A 378 -5.90 -0.44 -5.35
C ARG A 378 -7.38 -0.10 -5.28
N CYS A 379 -7.83 0.45 -4.16
CA CYS A 379 -9.16 1.04 -4.06
C CYS A 379 -9.26 2.25 -5.01
N PRO A 380 -10.26 2.35 -5.90
CA PRO A 380 -10.39 3.53 -6.76
C PRO A 380 -10.80 4.81 -6.01
N GLU A 381 -11.43 4.66 -4.84
CA GLU A 381 -12.10 5.74 -4.10
C GLU A 381 -11.32 6.21 -2.86
N CYS A 382 -10.20 5.56 -2.52
CA CYS A 382 -9.33 6.05 -1.47
C CYS A 382 -7.88 5.63 -1.71
N PRO A 383 -6.89 6.31 -1.11
CA PRO A 383 -5.48 5.98 -1.28
C PRO A 383 -5.13 4.74 -0.46
N THR A 384 -5.55 3.56 -0.90
CA THR A 384 -5.22 2.29 -0.24
C THR A 384 -4.96 1.19 -1.25
N GLU A 385 -3.85 0.47 -1.03
CA GLU A 385 -3.39 -0.65 -1.83
C GLU A 385 -3.25 -1.91 -0.98
N TYR A 386 -3.53 -3.07 -1.57
CA TYR A 386 -3.46 -4.38 -0.94
C TYR A 386 -2.60 -5.33 -1.75
N LEU A 387 -1.76 -6.09 -1.06
CA LEU A 387 -1.00 -7.23 -1.57
C LEU A 387 -1.40 -8.47 -0.77
N ILE A 388 -1.82 -9.52 -1.46
CA ILE A 388 -2.17 -10.81 -0.85
C ILE A 388 -1.07 -11.81 -1.18
N GLU A 389 -0.55 -12.47 -0.16
CA GLU A 389 0.47 -13.50 -0.27
C GLU A 389 0.07 -14.70 0.59
N VAL A 390 0.55 -15.88 0.20
CA VAL A 390 0.51 -17.08 1.03
C VAL A 390 1.95 -17.54 1.21
N LYS A 391 2.41 -17.57 2.45
CA LYS A 391 3.81 -17.85 2.80
C LYS A 391 3.89 -18.92 3.87
N LEU A 392 4.95 -19.72 3.84
CA LEU A 392 5.33 -20.56 4.97
C LEU A 392 5.89 -19.68 6.08
N SER A 393 5.36 -19.84 7.28
CA SER A 393 5.81 -19.13 8.47
C SER A 393 5.97 -20.12 9.62
N GLU A 394 7.00 -19.90 10.43
CA GLU A 394 7.23 -20.68 11.64
C GLU A 394 6.10 -20.40 12.66
N ASP A 395 5.44 -21.46 13.11
CA ASP A 395 4.47 -21.40 14.19
C ASP A 395 5.18 -21.51 15.53
N ARG A 396 5.42 -20.36 16.17
CA ARG A 396 6.06 -20.26 17.48
C ARG A 396 5.12 -20.61 18.65
N GLY A 397 3.84 -20.81 18.38
CA GLY A 397 2.86 -21.20 19.40
C GLY A 397 2.83 -22.70 19.68
N ASP A 398 3.37 -23.52 18.78
CA ASP A 398 3.43 -24.98 18.95
C ASP A 398 4.67 -25.36 19.78
N SER A 399 4.53 -26.29 20.73
CA SER A 399 5.63 -26.70 21.62
C SER A 399 6.75 -27.47 20.89
N ARG A 400 6.52 -27.81 19.62
CA ARG A 400 7.50 -28.45 18.73
C ARG A 400 8.30 -27.38 17.99
N PRO A 401 9.63 -27.28 18.20
CA PRO A 401 10.44 -26.31 17.48
C PRO A 401 10.45 -26.61 15.97
N GLY A 402 10.34 -25.56 15.15
CA GLY A 402 10.53 -25.64 13.69
C GLY A 402 9.32 -26.09 12.86
N VAL A 403 8.09 -26.02 13.39
CA VAL A 403 6.88 -26.33 12.60
C VAL A 403 6.53 -25.13 11.71
N PHE A 404 6.67 -25.30 10.40
CA PHE A 404 6.21 -24.31 9.41
C PHE A 404 4.76 -24.59 9.03
N ARG A 405 3.95 -23.54 9.02
CA ARG A 405 2.56 -23.57 8.58
C ARG A 405 2.32 -22.52 7.50
N GLN A 406 1.41 -22.82 6.60
CA GLN A 406 0.99 -21.86 5.59
C GLN A 406 0.20 -20.74 6.27
N ALA A 407 0.55 -19.50 5.95
CA ALA A 407 -0.10 -18.31 6.47
C ALA A 407 -0.51 -17.40 5.32
N ILE A 408 -1.74 -16.89 5.39
CA ILE A 408 -2.15 -15.78 4.54
C ILE A 408 -1.55 -14.50 5.12
N VAL A 409 -0.89 -13.73 4.26
CA VAL A 409 -0.31 -12.44 4.59
C VAL A 409 -0.96 -11.40 3.69
N VAL A 410 -1.65 -10.45 4.29
CA VAL A 410 -2.22 -9.29 3.60
C VAL A 410 -1.45 -8.05 4.02
N THR A 411 -0.72 -7.46 3.08
CA THR A 411 -0.04 -6.18 3.31
C THR A 411 -0.87 -5.07 2.70
N ARG A 412 -1.16 -4.06 3.51
CA ARG A 412 -1.90 -2.86 3.12
C ARG A 412 -1.00 -1.64 3.22
N TRP A 413 -1.03 -0.79 2.20
CA TRP A 413 -0.46 0.56 2.25
C TRP A 413 -1.56 1.59 2.12
N SER A 414 -1.47 2.67 2.88
CA SER A 414 -2.41 3.78 2.85
C SER A 414 -1.66 5.11 2.90
N ASP A 415 -2.07 6.10 2.10
CA ASP A 415 -1.69 7.50 2.31
C ASP A 415 -2.73 8.15 3.25
N LEU A 416 -2.26 8.71 4.36
CA LEU A 416 -3.08 9.41 5.35
C LEU A 416 -3.08 10.93 5.14
N GLY A 417 -2.36 11.42 4.11
CA GLY A 417 -2.28 12.81 3.72
C GLY A 417 -1.28 13.63 4.54
N ASN A 418 -1.40 14.95 4.45
CA ASN A 418 -0.46 15.88 5.06
C ASN A 418 -0.64 16.09 6.58
N GLY A 419 -1.69 15.53 7.19
CA GLY A 419 -1.97 15.68 8.63
C GLY A 419 -2.28 17.12 9.08
N MET A 420 -2.74 18.00 8.18
CA MET A 420 -3.20 19.36 8.54
C MET A 420 -4.63 19.36 9.07
N SER A 421 -5.52 18.62 8.40
CA SER A 421 -6.94 18.55 8.74
C SER A 421 -7.48 17.12 8.56
N PRO A 422 -8.36 16.63 9.47
CA PRO A 422 -9.06 15.35 9.33
C PRO A 422 -10.16 15.41 8.26
N GLN A 423 -10.46 16.59 7.70
CA GLN A 423 -11.29 16.77 6.52
C GLN A 423 -10.49 16.74 5.20
N GLY A 424 -9.16 16.60 5.28
CA GLY A 424 -8.28 16.45 4.11
C GLY A 424 -8.72 15.31 3.20
N LEU A 425 -8.38 15.41 1.92
CA LEU A 425 -8.80 14.50 0.86
C LEU A 425 -8.46 13.03 1.20
N GLU A 426 -7.20 12.74 1.49
CA GLU A 426 -6.72 11.38 1.73
C GLU A 426 -7.33 10.78 3.00
N TRP A 427 -7.21 11.47 4.14
CA TRP A 427 -7.77 11.01 5.41
C TRP A 427 -9.28 10.85 5.36
N GLY A 428 -9.99 11.80 4.75
CA GLY A 428 -11.43 11.76 4.58
C GLY A 428 -11.87 10.56 3.74
N ALA A 429 -11.23 10.35 2.60
CA ALA A 429 -11.54 9.26 1.67
C ALA A 429 -11.30 7.87 2.28
N VAL A 430 -10.16 7.65 2.94
CA VAL A 430 -9.89 6.34 3.57
C VAL A 430 -10.92 6.00 4.65
N ASN A 431 -11.42 7.02 5.36
CA ASN A 431 -12.43 6.86 6.40
C ASN A 431 -13.89 6.94 5.88
N GLY A 432 -14.12 7.01 4.56
CA GLY A 432 -15.46 7.05 3.97
C GLY A 432 -16.24 8.32 4.28
N LYS A 433 -15.54 9.43 4.57
CA LYS A 433 -16.14 10.76 4.79
C LYS A 433 -16.19 11.62 3.52
N ARG A 434 -15.56 11.14 2.46
CA ARG A 434 -15.39 11.83 1.17
C ARG A 434 -15.43 10.81 0.05
N ASP A 435 -16.14 11.16 -1.02
CA ASP A 435 -16.32 10.33 -2.21
C ASP A 435 -15.67 10.95 -3.47
N ASP A 436 -15.01 12.09 -3.32
CA ASP A 436 -14.41 12.88 -4.40
C ASP A 436 -12.95 12.52 -4.70
N TYR A 437 -12.44 11.44 -4.12
CA TYR A 437 -11.06 10.99 -4.30
C TYR A 437 -10.94 9.97 -5.44
N ASP A 438 -10.09 10.25 -6.44
CA ASP A 438 -9.71 9.30 -7.49
C ASP A 438 -8.26 8.82 -7.29
N ALA A 439 -8.11 7.59 -6.79
CA ALA A 439 -6.80 7.02 -6.51
C ALA A 439 -5.98 6.68 -7.76
N PHE A 440 -6.61 6.50 -8.92
CA PHE A 440 -5.90 6.23 -10.17
C PHE A 440 -5.44 7.52 -10.85
N ALA A 441 -6.21 8.61 -10.69
CA ALA A 441 -5.75 9.94 -11.08
C ALA A 441 -4.60 10.42 -10.18
N HIS A 442 -4.73 10.28 -8.86
CA HIS A 442 -3.71 10.72 -7.90
C HIS A 442 -2.39 9.92 -7.98
N TYR A 443 -2.46 8.60 -8.22
CA TYR A 443 -1.27 7.72 -8.25
C TYR A 443 -1.08 7.04 -9.61
N ALA A 444 -1.10 7.80 -10.70
CA ALA A 444 -1.04 7.25 -12.06
C ALA A 444 0.28 6.51 -12.38
N LYS A 445 1.43 7.07 -11.98
CA LYS A 445 2.76 6.58 -12.42
C LYS A 445 3.43 5.61 -11.43
N ARG A 446 3.23 5.82 -10.12
CA ARG A 446 3.89 5.04 -9.06
C ARG A 446 2.87 4.69 -7.98
N GLY A 447 2.86 3.42 -7.57
CA GLY A 447 1.97 2.96 -6.50
C GLY A 447 2.41 3.42 -5.11
N ILE A 448 1.47 3.48 -4.18
CA ILE A 448 1.71 3.84 -2.78
C ILE A 448 2.72 2.86 -2.18
N ALA A 449 2.54 1.56 -2.44
CA ALA A 449 3.47 0.53 -2.01
C ALA A 449 4.88 0.72 -2.57
N SER A 450 5.01 1.11 -3.84
CA SER A 450 6.32 1.33 -4.47
C SER A 450 7.03 2.58 -3.94
N ILE A 451 6.29 3.60 -3.50
CA ILE A 451 6.88 4.77 -2.83
C ILE A 451 7.35 4.35 -1.43
N PHE A 452 6.48 3.68 -0.67
CA PHE A 452 6.77 3.28 0.69
C PHE A 452 7.94 2.29 0.78
N GLU A 453 7.93 1.21 -0.01
CA GLU A 453 8.96 0.16 0.08
C GLU A 453 10.32 0.64 -0.43
N ALA A 454 10.37 1.59 -1.38
CA ALA A 454 11.64 2.17 -1.83
C ALA A 454 12.40 2.89 -0.72
N ALA A 455 11.70 3.41 0.29
CA ALA A 455 12.33 4.09 1.42
C ALA A 455 13.02 3.12 2.38
N PHE A 456 12.65 1.84 2.39
CA PHE A 456 13.16 0.85 3.34
C PHE A 456 13.99 -0.26 2.69
N THR A 457 13.76 -0.55 1.41
CA THR A 457 14.41 -1.66 0.69
C THR A 457 14.78 -1.21 -0.72
N ALA A 458 16.08 -1.21 -1.03
CA ALA A 458 16.58 -0.85 -2.36
C ALA A 458 16.20 -1.89 -3.44
N ASP A 459 16.10 -3.17 -3.07
CA ASP A 459 15.97 -4.29 -4.02
C ASP A 459 14.57 -4.96 -4.05
N ALA A 460 13.66 -4.59 -3.15
CA ALA A 460 12.38 -5.28 -2.96
C ALA A 460 11.17 -4.38 -3.24
N LEU A 461 11.12 -3.79 -4.44
CA LEU A 461 9.87 -3.22 -4.92
C LEU A 461 8.91 -4.36 -5.26
N PRO A 462 7.64 -4.31 -4.82
CA PRO A 462 6.63 -5.24 -5.29
C PRO A 462 6.48 -5.10 -6.81
N GLY A 463 7.15 -5.95 -7.60
CA GLY A 463 7.08 -5.95 -9.07
C GLY A 463 5.75 -6.47 -9.61
N GLN A 464 4.68 -6.37 -8.81
CA GLN A 464 3.38 -6.87 -9.14
C GLN A 464 2.54 -5.78 -9.80
N ARG A 465 1.78 -6.18 -10.82
CA ARG A 465 0.82 -5.30 -11.48
C ARG A 465 -0.24 -4.84 -10.48
N VAL A 466 -0.50 -3.55 -10.44
CA VAL A 466 -1.60 -2.95 -9.67
C VAL A 466 -2.86 -2.95 -10.54
N ILE A 467 -3.95 -3.51 -10.03
CA ILE A 467 -5.28 -3.52 -10.64
C ILE A 467 -6.30 -2.84 -9.72
N SER A 468 -7.45 -2.44 -10.27
CA SER A 468 -8.53 -1.87 -9.46
C SER A 468 -9.12 -2.91 -8.51
N LEU A 469 -9.43 -2.49 -7.28
CA LEU A 469 -10.19 -3.26 -6.32
C LEU A 469 -11.64 -3.45 -6.80
N ASN A 470 -12.20 -2.44 -7.48
CA ASN A 470 -13.56 -2.46 -8.02
C ASN A 470 -13.52 -2.22 -9.54
N PRO A 471 -13.11 -3.22 -10.35
CA PRO A 471 -12.97 -3.06 -11.79
C PRO A 471 -14.32 -2.80 -12.49
N LYS A 472 -15.42 -3.30 -11.92
CA LYS A 472 -16.78 -3.11 -12.45
C LYS A 472 -17.42 -1.79 -12.02
N LYS A 473 -16.75 -0.99 -11.16
CA LYS A 473 -17.29 0.25 -10.55
C LYS A 473 -18.69 0.08 -9.96
N LYS A 474 -19.01 -1.10 -9.42
CA LYS A 474 -20.30 -1.37 -8.78
C LYS A 474 -20.20 -1.06 -7.30
N LYS A 475 -21.06 -0.15 -6.81
CA LYS A 475 -21.20 0.15 -5.39
C LYS A 475 -22.44 -0.55 -4.88
N LEU A 476 -22.24 -1.72 -4.28
CA LEU A 476 -23.35 -2.49 -3.72
C LEU A 476 -23.32 -2.44 -2.19
N GLY A 477 -22.19 -2.08 -1.57
CA GLY A 477 -22.07 -2.00 -0.12
C GLY A 477 -22.62 -3.26 0.54
N GLU A 478 -23.53 -3.10 1.49
CA GLU A 478 -24.18 -4.23 2.18
C GLU A 478 -25.19 -5.00 1.32
N LYS A 479 -25.72 -4.39 0.26
CA LYS A 479 -26.66 -5.04 -0.67
C LYS A 479 -25.96 -6.03 -1.60
N GLY A 480 -24.63 -5.96 -1.71
CA GLY A 480 -23.82 -6.93 -2.45
C GLY A 480 -23.55 -8.15 -1.57
N ASN A 481 -23.69 -9.35 -2.11
CA ASN A 481 -23.43 -10.59 -1.35
C ASN A 481 -22.07 -11.23 -1.70
N ASP A 482 -21.42 -10.78 -2.78
CA ASP A 482 -20.22 -11.43 -3.32
C ASP A 482 -19.00 -11.30 -2.37
N TRP A 483 -19.00 -10.31 -1.48
CA TRP A 483 -17.96 -10.18 -0.45
C TRP A 483 -18.16 -11.17 0.71
N TYR A 484 -19.37 -11.71 0.92
CA TYR A 484 -19.75 -12.54 2.07
C TYR A 484 -19.38 -14.02 1.98
#